data_AF-A0A957BT21-F1
#
_entry.id   AF-A0A957BT21-F1
#
_cell.length_a   1.000
_cell.length_b   1.000
_cell.length_c   1.000
_cell.angle_alpha   90.00
_cell.angle_beta   90.00
_cell.angle_gamma   90.00
#
_symmetry.space_group_name_H-M   'P 1'
#
loop_
_entity.id
_entity.type
_entity.pdbx_description
1 polymer ?
#
loop_
_entity_poly.entity_id
_entity_poly.type
_entity_poly.pdbx_seq_one_letter_code
_entity_poly.pdbx_strand_id
1 'polypeptide(L)'
;MLLLFIPSTYAQDPCVSPANEIVAENCMTGNPSSQWDINGLGDSSILGFATDISVDQGGTIEFKIDTPATDYRIEIYRLGYYGGDGARLVDTIQPSATLPQAQPACLNDAATGLYDCGNWGVSASWSVPVNAVSGLYIAKPIREDVTSEGSHIPFIVRDDDGGSAILFQTSDTTWQAYNQWEGNSLYVGGPGTNPGRAYAVSYNRPFTTRIVDGGQDWIFNSEYPMIRWLERNGYDVSYFTGVDSDRLGAEILEHQAFLSVGHDEYWSGQQRANVEAARAAGVNLAFFSGNQVFWKTRWETSIDGSGTPYRTLVSYKETHNDAKIDPAPVWTGTWRDPRAFNPEGANPENALSGQIFTVNCCAYTLEVPAEFGALRFWRNTSVASAAPGSTVTMTADTIGY
;
A
#
# COMPACT_ATOMS: atom_id res chain seq x y z
N MET A 1 -21.06 2.59 -55.32
CA MET A 1 -21.46 2.02 -54.01
C MET A 1 -20.88 2.96 -52.96
N LEU A 2 -21.71 3.91 -52.50
CA LEU A 2 -21.31 4.95 -51.56
C LEU A 2 -21.26 4.30 -50.16
N LEU A 3 -20.07 4.16 -49.59
CA LEU A 3 -19.89 3.71 -48.22
C LEU A 3 -20.41 4.82 -47.29
N LEU A 4 -21.63 4.63 -46.79
CA LEU A 4 -22.18 5.39 -45.68
C LEU A 4 -21.32 5.07 -44.44
N PHE A 5 -20.52 6.04 -44.00
CA PHE A 5 -19.99 6.05 -42.65
C PHE A 5 -21.18 6.18 -41.70
N ILE A 6 -21.52 5.08 -41.03
CA ILE A 6 -22.38 5.12 -39.85
C ILE A 6 -21.58 5.89 -38.79
N PRO A 7 -22.09 7.02 -38.27
CA PRO A 7 -21.43 7.69 -37.17
C PRO A 7 -21.34 6.72 -36.00
N SER A 8 -20.14 6.59 -35.42
CA SER A 8 -19.88 5.84 -34.20
C SER A 8 -21.01 6.12 -33.21
N THR A 9 -21.60 5.07 -32.67
CA THR A 9 -22.48 5.14 -31.50
C THR A 9 -21.84 6.10 -30.51
N TYR A 10 -22.51 7.22 -30.20
CA TYR A 10 -22.12 8.07 -29.08
C TYR A 10 -21.96 7.12 -27.88
N ALA A 11 -20.72 6.94 -27.41
CA ALA A 11 -20.51 6.25 -26.16
C ALA A 11 -21.37 7.01 -25.14
N GLN A 12 -22.33 6.31 -24.51
CA GLN A 12 -23.12 6.91 -23.46
C GLN A 12 -22.16 7.50 -22.43
N ASP A 13 -22.50 8.68 -21.91
CA ASP A 13 -21.79 9.27 -20.78
C ASP A 13 -21.71 8.21 -19.66
N PRO A 14 -20.49 7.77 -19.29
CA PRO A 14 -20.32 6.70 -18.30
C PRO A 14 -20.93 7.06 -16.95
N CYS A 15 -21.19 8.34 -16.69
CA CYS A 15 -21.84 8.81 -15.47
C CYS A 15 -23.35 8.62 -15.44
N VAL A 16 -23.99 8.35 -16.58
CA VAL A 16 -25.45 8.10 -16.65
C VAL A 16 -25.78 6.66 -16.26
N SER A 17 -24.90 5.72 -16.58
CA SER A 17 -25.04 4.30 -16.23
C SER A 17 -23.64 3.69 -16.05
N PRO A 18 -23.00 3.92 -14.88
CA PRO A 18 -21.67 3.42 -14.61
C PRO A 18 -21.55 1.91 -14.75
N ALA A 19 -20.44 1.44 -15.32
CA ALA A 19 -20.19 0.01 -15.52
C ALA A 19 -19.83 -0.72 -14.21
N ASN A 20 -19.29 -0.01 -13.24
CA ASN A 20 -18.89 -0.47 -11.91
C ASN A 20 -18.79 0.74 -10.95
N GLU A 21 -18.48 0.49 -9.68
CA GLU A 21 -18.39 1.53 -8.66
C GLU A 21 -17.28 2.55 -8.93
N ILE A 22 -16.14 2.12 -9.47
CA ILE A 22 -15.02 3.01 -9.81
C ILE A 22 -15.40 3.99 -10.91
N VAL A 23 -16.17 3.56 -11.91
CA VAL A 23 -16.69 4.45 -12.95
C VAL A 23 -17.68 5.46 -12.33
N ALA A 24 -18.53 5.02 -11.41
CA ALA A 24 -19.46 5.91 -10.72
C ALA A 24 -18.72 6.94 -9.85
N GLU A 25 -17.70 6.49 -9.12
CA GLU A 25 -16.88 7.31 -8.26
C GLU A 25 -16.11 8.39 -9.03
N ASN A 26 -15.60 8.05 -10.21
CA ASN A 26 -14.91 9.00 -11.09
C ASN A 26 -15.80 10.10 -11.67
N CYS A 27 -17.11 9.96 -11.57
CA CYS A 27 -18.07 11.00 -11.94
C CYS A 27 -18.25 12.06 -10.85
N MET A 28 -17.75 11.80 -9.65
CA MET A 28 -17.76 12.74 -8.55
C MET A 28 -16.68 13.82 -8.75
N THR A 29 -16.92 15.01 -8.23
CA THR A 29 -15.96 16.13 -8.32
C THR A 29 -14.73 15.83 -7.47
N GLY A 30 -13.55 15.90 -8.08
CA GLY A 30 -12.27 15.78 -7.39
C GLY A 30 -11.82 17.08 -6.73
N ASN A 31 -10.74 16.98 -5.96
CA ASN A 31 -10.06 18.09 -5.31
C ASN A 31 -8.63 18.19 -5.86
N PRO A 32 -8.16 19.36 -6.29
CA PRO A 32 -6.80 19.51 -6.79
C PRO A 32 -5.78 19.21 -5.68
N SER A 33 -4.58 18.75 -6.06
CA SER A 33 -3.52 18.36 -5.12
C SER A 33 -3.12 19.45 -4.12
N SER A 34 -3.32 20.74 -4.46
CA SER A 34 -3.12 21.85 -3.51
C SER A 34 -4.03 21.81 -2.29
N GLN A 35 -5.06 20.97 -2.27
CA GLN A 35 -5.98 20.80 -1.14
C GLN A 35 -5.64 19.55 -0.32
N TRP A 36 -5.49 18.39 -0.97
CA TRP A 36 -5.34 17.12 -0.28
C TRP A 36 -3.89 16.70 -0.07
N ASP A 37 -2.96 17.12 -0.92
CA ASP A 37 -1.56 16.70 -0.83
C ASP A 37 -0.77 17.53 0.20
N ILE A 38 0.41 17.03 0.56
CA ILE A 38 1.36 17.67 1.47
C ILE A 38 2.77 17.57 0.91
N ASN A 39 3.67 18.46 1.33
CA ASN A 39 5.10 18.37 1.03
C ASN A 39 5.84 17.62 2.15
N GLY A 40 6.66 16.64 1.78
CA GLY A 40 7.44 15.86 2.76
C GLY A 40 6.53 15.15 3.77
N LEU A 41 6.60 15.53 5.04
CA LEU A 41 5.73 15.01 6.11
C LEU A 41 4.50 15.89 6.39
N GLY A 42 4.37 17.02 5.70
CA GLY A 42 3.41 18.06 6.04
C GLY A 42 3.78 18.78 7.33
N ASP A 43 2.77 19.13 8.13
CA ASP A 43 2.91 19.81 9.40
C ASP A 43 3.26 18.83 10.53
N SER A 44 4.52 18.87 10.97
CA SER A 44 5.01 18.02 12.07
C SER A 44 4.39 18.32 13.43
N SER A 45 3.64 19.42 13.57
CA SER A 45 2.90 19.73 14.80
C SER A 45 1.53 19.04 14.88
N ILE A 46 1.13 18.28 13.85
CA ILE A 46 -0.10 17.48 13.89
C ILE A 46 0.10 16.18 13.12
N LEU A 47 0.42 15.09 13.82
CA LEU A 47 0.71 13.79 13.23
C LEU A 47 -0.08 12.69 13.94
N GLY A 48 -0.39 11.62 13.23
CA GLY A 48 -1.15 10.53 13.82
C GLY A 48 -1.10 9.25 13.02
N PHE A 49 -1.90 8.28 13.48
CA PHE A 49 -2.09 7.00 12.82
C PHE A 49 -3.52 6.51 13.04
N ALA A 50 -3.97 5.61 12.18
CA ALA A 50 -5.24 4.91 12.34
C ALA A 50 -5.07 3.66 13.23
N THR A 51 -6.09 3.33 14.03
CA THR A 51 -6.05 2.20 14.97
C THR A 51 -6.05 0.83 14.29
N ASP A 52 -6.45 0.77 13.02
CA ASP A 52 -6.22 -0.31 12.07
C ASP A 52 -5.73 0.31 10.74
N ILE A 53 -4.98 -0.43 9.93
CA ILE A 53 -4.55 0.03 8.60
C ILE A 53 -5.69 -0.02 7.58
N SER A 54 -6.72 -0.83 7.86
CA SER A 54 -7.90 -0.94 7.01
C SER A 54 -9.18 -1.19 7.79
N VAL A 55 -10.30 -0.83 7.17
CA VAL A 55 -11.65 -0.92 7.71
C VAL A 55 -12.61 -1.29 6.58
N ASP A 56 -13.63 -2.09 6.86
CA ASP A 56 -14.68 -2.41 5.90
C ASP A 56 -15.71 -1.28 5.77
N GLN A 57 -16.47 -1.25 4.67
CA GLN A 57 -17.59 -0.32 4.50
C GLN A 57 -18.61 -0.50 5.63
N GLY A 58 -19.20 0.60 6.10
CA GLY A 58 -20.09 0.54 7.28
C GLY A 58 -19.38 0.34 8.61
N GLY A 59 -18.07 0.08 8.62
CA GLY A 59 -17.24 -0.01 9.81
C GLY A 59 -16.95 1.35 10.46
N THR A 60 -16.08 1.34 11.46
CA THR A 60 -15.59 2.57 12.09
C THR A 60 -14.07 2.50 12.21
N ILE A 61 -13.41 3.56 11.79
CA ILE A 61 -11.96 3.73 11.95
C ILE A 61 -11.68 4.86 12.93
N GLU A 62 -10.73 4.64 13.83
CA GLU A 62 -10.33 5.63 14.82
C GLU A 62 -8.94 6.16 14.52
N PHE A 63 -8.70 7.42 14.89
CA PHE A 63 -7.43 8.09 14.69
C PHE A 63 -6.85 8.53 16.03
N LYS A 64 -5.55 8.30 16.22
CA LYS A 64 -4.78 8.78 17.37
C LYS A 64 -3.80 9.82 16.85
N ILE A 65 -3.94 11.05 17.31
CA ILE A 65 -3.23 12.23 16.81
C ILE A 65 -2.51 12.90 17.98
N ASP A 66 -1.24 13.23 17.78
CA ASP A 66 -0.45 14.06 18.66
C ASP A 66 -0.32 15.46 18.08
N THR A 67 -0.76 16.46 18.86
CA THR A 67 -0.77 17.85 18.43
C THR A 67 -0.92 18.81 19.61
N PRO A 68 -0.27 19.99 19.61
CA PRO A 68 -0.53 21.04 20.60
C PRO A 68 -1.78 21.85 20.26
N ALA A 69 -2.49 21.54 19.16
CA ALA A 69 -3.57 22.36 18.64
C ALA A 69 -4.75 22.48 19.61
N THR A 70 -5.27 23.69 19.77
CA THR A 70 -6.52 23.93 20.51
C THR A 70 -7.76 23.76 19.63
N ASP A 71 -7.57 23.71 18.32
CA ASP A 71 -8.63 23.52 17.31
C ASP A 71 -8.03 22.91 16.04
N TYR A 72 -8.67 21.88 15.50
CA TYR A 72 -8.30 21.25 14.22
C TYR A 72 -9.49 20.46 13.67
N ARG A 73 -9.50 20.26 12.35
CA ARG A 73 -10.43 19.35 11.65
C ARG A 73 -9.66 18.22 10.99
N ILE A 74 -10.36 17.15 10.59
CA ILE A 74 -9.79 16.07 9.80
C ILE A 74 -10.59 15.93 8.52
N GLU A 75 -9.93 16.16 7.38
CA GLU A 75 -10.52 15.96 6.06
C GLU A 75 -10.21 14.53 5.59
N ILE A 76 -11.24 13.77 5.22
CA ILE A 76 -11.12 12.39 4.73
C ILE A 76 -11.14 12.43 3.21
N TYR A 77 -10.01 12.07 2.58
CA TYR A 77 -9.87 12.00 1.13
C TYR A 77 -9.81 10.56 0.65
N ARG A 78 -10.50 10.22 -0.43
CA ARG A 78 -10.27 8.98 -1.21
C ARG A 78 -9.34 9.32 -2.37
N LEU A 79 -8.19 8.65 -2.49
CA LEU A 79 -7.29 8.80 -3.62
C LEU A 79 -7.88 8.12 -4.86
N GLY A 80 -7.63 8.68 -6.05
CA GLY A 80 -8.21 8.17 -7.29
C GLY A 80 -7.95 9.06 -8.51
N TYR A 81 -8.66 8.81 -9.61
CA TYR A 81 -8.44 9.59 -10.84
C TYR A 81 -9.12 10.97 -10.82
N TYR A 82 -10.44 11.01 -10.61
CA TYR A 82 -11.30 12.22 -10.53
C TYR A 82 -10.98 13.29 -11.58
N GLY A 83 -10.96 12.92 -12.86
CA GLY A 83 -10.72 13.86 -13.96
C GLY A 83 -9.30 14.45 -14.02
N GLY A 84 -8.37 13.98 -13.19
CA GLY A 84 -7.02 14.52 -13.10
C GLY A 84 -6.66 15.12 -11.73
N ASP A 85 -7.65 15.31 -10.85
CA ASP A 85 -7.47 16.00 -9.57
C ASP A 85 -6.80 15.13 -8.49
N GLY A 86 -6.93 13.81 -8.59
CA GLY A 86 -6.10 12.87 -7.82
C GLY A 86 -6.69 12.38 -6.48
N ALA A 87 -7.63 13.12 -5.91
CA ALA A 87 -8.40 12.69 -4.76
C ALA A 87 -9.77 13.35 -4.75
N ARG A 88 -10.67 12.84 -3.90
CA ARG A 88 -11.95 13.48 -3.58
C ARG A 88 -12.11 13.58 -2.07
N LEU A 89 -12.54 14.75 -1.61
CA LEU A 89 -12.99 14.95 -0.23
C LEU A 89 -14.30 14.17 -0.03
N VAL A 90 -14.24 13.16 0.83
CA VAL A 90 -15.36 12.29 1.16
C VAL A 90 -16.12 12.82 2.37
N ASP A 91 -15.39 13.32 3.37
CA ASP A 91 -15.98 13.81 4.61
C ASP A 91 -15.04 14.79 5.32
N THR A 92 -15.58 15.57 6.26
CA THR A 92 -14.82 16.40 7.19
C THR A 92 -15.33 16.13 8.60
N ILE A 93 -14.50 15.51 9.43
CA ILE A 93 -14.83 15.20 10.82
C ILE A 93 -14.13 16.14 11.80
N GLN A 94 -14.71 16.23 12.99
CA GLN A 94 -14.17 16.99 14.11
C GLN A 94 -13.60 16.03 15.17
N PRO A 95 -12.57 16.43 15.91
CA PRO A 95 -12.07 15.63 17.02
C PRO A 95 -13.15 15.43 18.09
N SER A 96 -13.23 14.20 18.60
CA SER A 96 -14.08 13.87 19.75
C SER A 96 -13.36 14.06 21.08
N ALA A 97 -12.04 14.17 21.07
CA ALA A 97 -11.23 14.43 22.25
C ALA A 97 -11.36 15.89 22.73
N THR A 98 -11.11 16.11 24.04
CA THR A 98 -10.97 17.47 24.58
C THR A 98 -9.63 18.05 24.17
N LEU A 99 -9.63 19.25 23.59
CA LEU A 99 -8.43 19.91 23.06
C LEU A 99 -7.89 21.00 24.00
N PRO A 100 -6.55 21.19 24.03
CA PRO A 100 -5.53 20.38 23.38
C PRO A 100 -5.41 18.99 24.03
N GLN A 101 -5.23 17.95 23.21
CA GLN A 101 -5.06 16.58 23.69
C GLN A 101 -3.58 16.29 23.89
N ALA A 102 -3.16 16.04 25.12
CA ALA A 102 -1.78 15.62 25.41
C ALA A 102 -1.66 14.10 25.31
N GLN A 103 -0.78 13.62 24.43
CA GLN A 103 -0.46 12.19 24.30
C GLN A 103 0.74 11.81 25.19
N PRO A 104 0.78 10.60 25.77
CA PRO A 104 1.96 10.12 26.47
C PRO A 104 3.11 9.81 25.50
N ALA A 105 4.33 9.70 26.02
CA ALA A 105 5.43 9.16 25.23
C ALA A 105 5.09 7.76 24.72
N CYS A 106 5.49 7.45 23.48
CA CYS A 106 5.32 6.11 22.92
C CYS A 106 6.08 5.08 23.75
N LEU A 107 5.55 3.86 23.80
CA LEU A 107 6.23 2.73 24.40
C LEU A 107 7.41 2.31 23.52
N ASN A 108 8.42 1.73 24.16
CA ASN A 108 9.61 1.22 23.48
C ASN A 108 9.98 -0.16 24.00
N ASP A 109 10.43 -1.03 23.10
CA ASP A 109 11.15 -2.25 23.43
C ASP A 109 12.57 -2.21 22.84
N ALA A 110 13.55 -2.01 23.71
CA ALA A 110 14.96 -1.92 23.32
C ALA A 110 15.53 -3.24 22.76
N ALA A 111 14.93 -4.40 23.08
CA ALA A 111 15.42 -5.70 22.60
C ALA A 111 15.08 -5.94 21.12
N THR A 112 14.08 -5.23 20.60
CA THR A 112 13.65 -5.30 19.19
C THR A 112 13.80 -3.97 18.46
N GLY A 113 13.99 -2.86 19.18
CA GLY A 113 14.02 -1.51 18.60
C GLY A 113 12.62 -0.95 18.31
N LEU A 114 11.57 -1.61 18.80
CA LEU A 114 10.19 -1.23 18.54
C LEU A 114 9.84 0.09 19.23
N TYR A 115 9.18 0.99 18.51
CA TYR A 115 8.40 2.10 19.07
C TYR A 115 6.93 1.91 18.75
N ASP A 116 6.07 2.02 19.75
CA ASP A 116 4.63 1.80 19.66
C ASP A 116 3.88 2.88 20.45
N CYS A 117 3.14 3.73 19.75
CA CYS A 117 2.36 4.82 20.33
C CYS A 117 0.90 4.40 20.62
N GLY A 118 0.63 3.09 20.71
CA GLY A 118 -0.71 2.55 20.95
C GLY A 118 -1.32 2.99 22.28
N ASN A 119 -0.48 3.39 23.23
CA ASN A 119 -0.90 4.00 24.49
C ASN A 119 -1.49 5.42 24.34
N TRP A 120 -1.47 6.02 23.15
CA TRP A 120 -2.17 7.26 22.85
C TRP A 120 -3.70 7.08 22.95
N GLY A 121 -4.37 8.13 23.39
CA GLY A 121 -5.83 8.19 23.41
C GLY A 121 -6.40 8.44 22.01
N VAL A 122 -7.57 7.87 21.72
CA VAL A 122 -8.33 8.17 20.49
C VAL A 122 -8.66 9.65 20.45
N SER A 123 -8.39 10.27 19.30
CA SER A 123 -8.58 11.70 19.05
C SER A 123 -9.87 11.98 18.30
N ALA A 124 -10.19 11.12 17.33
CA ALA A 124 -11.37 11.20 16.48
C ALA A 124 -11.72 9.81 15.92
N SER A 125 -12.92 9.68 15.35
CA SER A 125 -13.33 8.50 14.60
C SER A 125 -14.16 8.89 13.38
N TRP A 126 -14.14 8.04 12.37
CA TRP A 126 -14.98 8.15 11.18
C TRP A 126 -15.84 6.89 11.04
N SER A 127 -17.16 7.07 11.03
CA SER A 127 -18.10 6.02 10.62
C SER A 127 -18.10 5.93 9.11
N VAL A 128 -17.48 4.90 8.57
CA VAL A 128 -17.37 4.68 7.13
C VAL A 128 -18.78 4.46 6.57
N PRO A 129 -19.23 5.21 5.55
CA PRO A 129 -20.51 4.94 4.91
C PRO A 129 -20.59 3.49 4.41
N VAL A 130 -21.79 2.89 4.49
CA VAL A 130 -22.06 1.52 3.99
C VAL A 130 -21.97 1.39 2.46
N ASN A 131 -21.77 2.52 1.76
CA ASN A 131 -21.63 2.61 0.32
C ASN A 131 -20.34 3.35 -0.05
N ALA A 132 -19.35 3.33 0.84
CA ALA A 132 -18.06 3.97 0.61
C ALA A 132 -17.25 3.12 -0.37
N VAL A 133 -17.00 3.65 -1.57
CA VAL A 133 -16.25 2.94 -2.61
C VAL A 133 -14.87 2.53 -2.11
N SER A 134 -14.55 1.24 -2.15
CA SER A 134 -13.24 0.73 -1.72
C SER A 134 -12.09 1.52 -2.34
N GLY A 135 -11.03 1.77 -1.55
CA GLY A 135 -9.96 2.64 -1.97
C GLY A 135 -8.88 2.84 -0.92
N LEU A 136 -7.80 3.49 -1.35
CA LEU A 136 -6.83 4.08 -0.44
C LEU A 136 -7.33 5.47 -0.03
N TYR A 137 -7.44 5.67 1.28
CA TYR A 137 -7.91 6.90 1.89
C TYR A 137 -6.79 7.58 2.68
N ILE A 138 -6.93 8.88 2.84
CA ILE A 138 -6.08 9.69 3.70
C ILE A 138 -6.98 10.49 4.64
N ALA A 139 -6.78 10.33 5.94
CA ALA A 139 -7.23 11.31 6.92
C ALA A 139 -6.16 12.41 7.02
N LYS A 140 -6.57 13.64 6.71
CA LYS A 140 -5.71 14.83 6.72
C LYS A 140 -6.10 15.75 7.88
N PRO A 141 -5.49 15.59 9.07
CA PRO A 141 -5.72 16.52 10.16
C PRO A 141 -5.05 17.87 9.84
N ILE A 142 -5.80 18.97 10.00
CA ILE A 142 -5.36 20.34 9.69
C ILE A 142 -5.72 21.22 10.89
N ARG A 143 -4.71 21.89 11.46
CA ARG A 143 -4.93 22.83 12.55
C ARG A 143 -5.74 24.03 12.07
N GLU A 144 -6.66 24.50 12.93
CA GLU A 144 -7.45 25.72 12.69
C GLU A 144 -6.99 26.88 13.58
N ASP A 145 -6.23 26.59 14.63
CA ASP A 145 -5.67 27.60 15.53
C ASP A 145 -4.44 28.34 14.94
N VAL A 146 -3.85 27.80 13.87
CA VAL A 146 -2.75 28.38 13.09
C VAL A 146 -2.89 28.01 11.61
N THR A 147 -2.13 28.68 10.73
CA THR A 147 -1.97 28.20 9.35
C THR A 147 -1.19 26.89 9.35
N SER A 148 -1.82 25.83 8.83
CA SER A 148 -1.25 24.48 8.80
C SER A 148 -1.48 23.83 7.44
N GLU A 149 -0.47 23.12 6.94
CA GLU A 149 -0.59 22.27 5.74
C GLU A 149 -1.35 20.96 6.08
N GLY A 150 -1.35 20.56 7.35
CA GLY A 150 -1.78 19.26 7.84
C GLY A 150 -0.78 18.14 7.57
N SER A 151 -1.14 16.91 7.91
CA SER A 151 -0.34 15.70 7.62
C SER A 151 -1.20 14.60 7.01
N HIS A 152 -0.60 13.46 6.65
CA HIS A 152 -1.33 12.32 6.07
C HIS A 152 -1.36 11.14 7.03
N ILE A 153 -2.55 10.61 7.27
CA ILE A 153 -2.80 9.33 7.93
C ILE A 153 -3.45 8.40 6.89
N PRO A 154 -2.69 7.52 6.22
CA PRO A 154 -3.26 6.61 5.23
C PRO A 154 -3.99 5.46 5.90
N PHE A 155 -5.06 5.01 5.26
CA PHE A 155 -5.78 3.78 5.60
C PHE A 155 -6.55 3.29 4.38
N ILE A 156 -7.00 2.05 4.40
CA ILE A 156 -7.75 1.45 3.29
C ILE A 156 -9.21 1.26 3.73
N VAL A 157 -10.15 1.67 2.88
CA VAL A 157 -11.53 1.23 2.99
C VAL A 157 -11.69 0.02 2.08
N ARG A 158 -11.98 -1.13 2.67
CA ARG A 158 -12.19 -2.39 1.97
C ARG A 158 -13.63 -2.48 1.45
N ASP A 159 -13.86 -3.50 0.64
CA ASP A 159 -15.18 -3.98 0.26
C ASP A 159 -15.19 -5.49 0.50
N ASP A 160 -15.59 -5.88 1.71
CA ASP A 160 -15.62 -7.29 2.14
C ASP A 160 -16.90 -8.01 1.62
N ASP A 161 -17.79 -7.33 0.84
CA ASP A 161 -18.88 -7.97 0.08
C ASP A 161 -18.37 -8.54 -1.27
N GLY A 162 -17.16 -8.13 -1.69
CA GLY A 162 -16.43 -8.67 -2.83
C GLY A 162 -17.01 -8.33 -4.21
N GLY A 163 -16.60 -9.12 -5.22
CA GLY A 163 -17.21 -9.08 -6.55
C GLY A 163 -16.59 -8.14 -7.58
N SER A 164 -15.63 -7.29 -7.19
CA SER A 164 -14.81 -6.55 -8.15
C SER A 164 -13.94 -7.51 -8.98
N ALA A 165 -13.68 -7.18 -10.25
CA ALA A 165 -12.84 -8.03 -11.09
C ALA A 165 -11.38 -8.13 -10.59
N ILE A 166 -10.85 -7.05 -10.02
CA ILE A 166 -9.45 -6.91 -9.62
C ILE A 166 -9.36 -6.55 -8.14
N LEU A 167 -8.62 -7.33 -7.36
CA LEU A 167 -8.20 -6.94 -6.01
C LEU A 167 -6.78 -6.38 -6.04
N PHE A 168 -6.62 -5.14 -5.59
CA PHE A 168 -5.33 -4.47 -5.45
C PHE A 168 -4.82 -4.59 -4.01
N GLN A 169 -3.66 -5.22 -3.83
CA GLN A 169 -2.93 -5.20 -2.56
C GLN A 169 -2.02 -3.97 -2.48
N THR A 170 -2.15 -3.22 -1.39
CA THR A 170 -1.14 -2.23 -1.04
C THR A 170 0.12 -2.87 -0.47
N SER A 171 1.25 -2.19 -0.61
CA SER A 171 2.55 -2.59 -0.07
C SER A 171 2.80 -2.04 1.35
N ASP A 172 1.76 -2.00 2.19
CA ASP A 172 1.79 -1.31 3.49
C ASP A 172 2.80 -1.88 4.48
N THR A 173 3.08 -3.18 4.38
CA THR A 173 4.17 -3.82 5.13
C THR A 173 5.53 -3.26 4.74
N THR A 174 5.76 -2.95 3.46
CA THR A 174 6.96 -2.25 2.99
C THR A 174 6.97 -0.80 3.45
N TRP A 175 5.84 -0.08 3.32
CA TRP A 175 5.75 1.29 3.82
C TRP A 175 6.20 1.36 5.27
N GLN A 176 5.78 0.39 6.07
CA GLN A 176 6.07 0.31 7.49
C GLN A 176 7.47 -0.20 7.80
N ALA A 177 8.01 -1.12 7.00
CA ALA A 177 9.38 -1.59 7.11
C ALA A 177 10.42 -0.48 6.88
N TYR A 178 10.09 0.46 5.99
CA TYR A 178 10.92 1.63 5.69
C TYR A 178 10.63 2.85 6.56
N ASN A 179 9.50 2.87 7.29
CA ASN A 179 9.12 3.96 8.18
C ASN A 179 10.16 4.17 9.30
N GLN A 180 10.87 5.30 9.28
CA GLN A 180 11.93 5.66 10.23
C GLN A 180 11.42 6.48 11.42
N TRP A 181 10.12 6.43 11.74
CA TRP A 181 9.56 7.10 12.92
C TRP A 181 10.35 6.74 14.18
N GLU A 182 10.76 7.77 14.94
CA GLU A 182 11.65 7.67 16.12
C GLU A 182 13.04 7.06 15.82
N GLY A 183 13.51 7.17 14.58
CA GLY A 183 14.86 6.79 14.15
C GLY A 183 15.07 5.29 13.90
N ASN A 184 14.01 4.47 14.03
CA ASN A 184 14.09 3.02 13.89
C ASN A 184 13.15 2.49 12.78
N SER A 185 13.71 1.68 11.89
CA SER A 185 12.99 0.91 10.87
C SER A 185 13.64 -0.47 10.70
N LEU A 186 13.13 -1.30 9.78
CA LEU A 186 13.80 -2.58 9.45
C LEU A 186 15.09 -2.39 8.62
N TYR A 187 15.49 -1.14 8.36
CA TYR A 187 16.70 -0.76 7.62
C TYR A 187 17.69 0.08 8.42
N VAL A 188 17.22 0.84 9.42
CA VAL A 188 18.06 1.73 10.24
C VAL A 188 17.71 1.62 11.71
N GLY A 189 18.64 2.03 12.57
CA GLY A 189 18.48 1.99 14.02
C GLY A 189 19.16 0.80 14.67
N GLY A 190 18.53 0.24 15.69
CA GLY A 190 19.04 -0.91 16.46
C GLY A 190 17.91 -1.77 17.02
N PRO A 191 18.21 -2.94 17.62
CA PRO A 191 19.53 -3.34 18.11
C PRO A 191 20.36 -4.19 17.14
N GLY A 192 19.88 -4.48 15.93
CA GLY A 192 20.70 -5.12 14.91
C GLY A 192 21.94 -4.29 14.61
N THR A 193 23.07 -4.92 14.29
CA THR A 193 24.36 -4.23 14.07
C THR A 193 24.97 -4.46 12.69
N ASN A 194 24.52 -5.49 11.97
CA ASN A 194 25.00 -5.83 10.64
C ASN A 194 23.81 -6.15 9.70
N PRO A 195 23.27 -5.16 8.98
CA PRO A 195 23.39 -3.71 9.23
C PRO A 195 22.63 -3.27 10.50
N GLY A 196 22.85 -2.03 10.91
CA GLY A 196 22.07 -1.34 11.96
C GLY A 196 20.58 -1.32 11.63
N ARG A 197 19.71 -1.92 12.45
CA ARG A 197 18.25 -1.93 12.22
C ARG A 197 17.45 -2.33 13.46
N ALA A 198 16.17 -1.96 13.50
CA ALA A 198 15.19 -2.62 14.35
C ALA A 198 14.81 -4.00 13.79
N TYR A 199 14.32 -4.86 14.66
CA TYR A 199 13.74 -6.17 14.34
C TYR A 199 12.21 -6.13 14.27
N ALA A 200 11.58 -5.09 14.80
CA ALA A 200 10.14 -4.92 14.79
C ALA A 200 9.74 -3.46 14.56
N VAL A 201 8.61 -3.26 13.90
CA VAL A 201 8.02 -1.94 13.63
C VAL A 201 6.51 -1.95 13.89
N SER A 202 5.95 -0.89 14.49
CA SER A 202 4.54 -0.85 14.93
C SER A 202 3.66 -0.01 14.01
N TYR A 203 2.51 -0.53 13.58
CA TYR A 203 1.46 0.25 12.91
C TYR A 203 0.82 1.30 13.82
N ASN A 204 1.06 1.24 15.15
CA ASN A 204 0.69 2.30 16.08
C ASN A 204 1.70 3.47 16.06
N ARG A 205 2.05 3.99 14.89
CA ARG A 205 2.90 5.19 14.79
C ARG A 205 2.68 5.91 13.46
N PRO A 206 2.90 7.23 13.40
CA PRO A 206 2.84 7.97 12.14
C PRO A 206 3.79 7.41 11.08
N PHE A 207 3.39 7.53 9.81
CA PHE A 207 4.25 7.18 8.69
C PHE A 207 5.17 8.33 8.28
N THR A 208 6.44 8.02 8.11
CA THR A 208 7.46 8.98 7.62
C THR A 208 8.06 8.62 6.27
N THR A 209 7.63 7.51 5.69
CA THR A 209 8.26 6.87 4.55
C THR A 209 8.32 7.75 3.30
N ARG A 210 7.42 8.73 3.17
CA ARG A 210 7.42 9.71 2.06
C ARG A 210 8.74 10.48 1.92
N ILE A 211 9.47 10.71 3.01
CA ILE A 211 10.77 11.41 3.00
C ILE A 211 11.97 10.48 3.08
N VAL A 212 11.74 9.16 3.13
CA VAL A 212 12.79 8.13 3.21
C VAL A 212 13.11 7.68 1.79
N ASP A 213 14.40 7.57 1.45
CA ASP A 213 14.88 7.04 0.17
C ASP A 213 14.18 7.65 -1.07
N GLY A 214 13.92 8.97 -1.02
CA GLY A 214 13.23 9.69 -2.11
C GLY A 214 11.74 9.35 -2.27
N GLY A 215 11.15 8.65 -1.30
CA GLY A 215 9.76 8.24 -1.27
C GLY A 215 9.46 7.01 -2.14
N GLN A 216 10.47 6.25 -2.57
CA GLN A 216 10.32 5.09 -3.45
C GLN A 216 9.47 3.98 -2.82
N ASP A 217 9.61 3.79 -1.51
CA ASP A 217 8.89 2.80 -0.69
C ASP A 217 7.52 3.27 -0.19
N TRP A 218 6.97 4.31 -0.81
CA TRP A 218 5.74 4.97 -0.36
C TRP A 218 4.64 4.97 -1.40
N ILE A 219 3.39 5.04 -0.93
CA ILE A 219 2.14 5.08 -1.70
C ILE A 219 2.25 5.91 -2.98
N PHE A 220 2.83 7.11 -2.87
CA PHE A 220 2.84 8.09 -3.95
C PHE A 220 3.83 7.80 -5.09
N ASN A 221 4.77 6.86 -4.92
CA ASN A 221 5.73 6.52 -5.96
C ASN A 221 5.12 5.68 -7.07
N SER A 222 4.66 4.47 -6.76
CA SER A 222 4.20 3.49 -7.77
C SER A 222 2.73 3.13 -7.64
N GLU A 223 2.22 3.00 -6.42
CA GLU A 223 0.84 2.56 -6.19
C GLU A 223 -0.16 3.63 -6.60
N TYR A 224 0.07 4.88 -6.21
CA TYR A 224 -0.82 5.99 -6.56
C TYR A 224 -0.93 6.22 -8.08
N PRO A 225 0.16 6.26 -8.87
CA PRO A 225 0.05 6.27 -10.33
C PRO A 225 -0.74 5.08 -10.90
N MET A 226 -0.56 3.87 -10.36
CA MET A 226 -1.32 2.69 -10.79
C MET A 226 -2.81 2.80 -10.45
N ILE A 227 -3.16 3.22 -9.23
CA ILE A 227 -4.53 3.50 -8.79
C ILE A 227 -5.19 4.44 -9.79
N ARG A 228 -4.55 5.59 -10.06
CA ARG A 228 -5.10 6.57 -11.02
C ARG A 228 -5.24 6.00 -12.42
N TRP A 229 -4.30 5.17 -12.87
CA TRP A 229 -4.38 4.55 -14.18
C TRP A 229 -5.51 3.52 -14.28
N LEU A 230 -5.66 2.64 -13.29
CA LEU A 230 -6.75 1.67 -13.24
C LEU A 230 -8.10 2.38 -13.25
N GLU A 231 -8.26 3.36 -12.36
CA GLU A 231 -9.52 4.08 -12.22
C GLU A 231 -9.85 4.92 -13.45
N ARG A 232 -8.86 5.63 -14.03
CA ARG A 232 -9.05 6.39 -15.27
C ARG A 232 -9.57 5.54 -16.42
N ASN A 233 -9.17 4.27 -16.47
CA ASN A 233 -9.59 3.35 -17.52
C ASN A 233 -10.85 2.54 -17.15
N GLY A 234 -11.49 2.85 -16.02
CA GLY A 234 -12.74 2.23 -15.60
C GLY A 234 -12.62 0.77 -15.22
N TYR A 235 -11.42 0.31 -14.83
CA TYR A 235 -11.25 -1.03 -14.29
C TYR A 235 -12.09 -1.19 -13.03
N ASP A 236 -12.74 -2.35 -12.91
CA ASP A 236 -13.48 -2.75 -11.74
C ASP A 236 -12.50 -3.28 -10.69
N VAL A 237 -12.14 -2.44 -9.72
CA VAL A 237 -11.08 -2.69 -8.75
C VAL A 237 -11.53 -2.36 -7.33
N SER A 238 -11.24 -3.26 -6.38
CA SER A 238 -11.28 -2.99 -4.95
C SER A 238 -9.88 -3.11 -4.34
N TYR A 239 -9.70 -2.61 -3.13
CA TYR A 239 -8.40 -2.42 -2.49
C TYR A 239 -8.37 -3.02 -1.08
N PHE A 240 -7.26 -3.66 -0.75
CA PHE A 240 -6.95 -4.12 0.60
C PHE A 240 -5.46 -4.02 0.90
N THR A 241 -5.05 -4.40 2.10
CA THR A 241 -3.65 -4.34 2.56
C THR A 241 -2.94 -5.69 2.52
N GLY A 242 -1.61 -5.68 2.64
CA GLY A 242 -0.83 -6.89 2.93
C GLY A 242 -1.20 -7.50 4.29
N VAL A 243 -1.61 -6.69 5.27
CA VAL A 243 -2.22 -7.18 6.52
C VAL A 243 -3.51 -7.95 6.25
N ASP A 244 -4.37 -7.43 5.37
CA ASP A 244 -5.63 -8.08 5.00
C ASP A 244 -5.39 -9.36 4.19
N SER A 245 -4.36 -9.37 3.35
CA SER A 245 -3.96 -10.59 2.64
C SER A 245 -3.54 -11.72 3.58
N ASP A 246 -3.01 -11.40 4.76
CA ASP A 246 -2.73 -12.37 5.82
C ASP A 246 -4.03 -12.82 6.52
N ARG A 247 -4.83 -11.87 7.01
CA ARG A 247 -5.93 -12.14 7.94
C ARG A 247 -7.28 -12.46 7.28
N LEU A 248 -7.46 -12.09 6.01
CA LEU A 248 -8.69 -12.19 5.20
C LEU A 248 -8.44 -12.92 3.87
N GLY A 249 -7.67 -14.01 3.88
CA GLY A 249 -7.30 -14.73 2.65
C GLY A 249 -8.46 -15.27 1.81
N ALA A 250 -9.65 -15.46 2.41
CA ALA A 250 -10.86 -15.88 1.69
C ALA A 250 -11.34 -14.83 0.69
N GLU A 251 -11.21 -13.54 1.02
CA GLU A 251 -11.64 -12.41 0.18
C GLU A 251 -10.90 -12.40 -1.17
N ILE A 252 -9.64 -12.84 -1.20
CA ILE A 252 -8.85 -12.93 -2.45
C ILE A 252 -9.53 -13.84 -3.49
N LEU A 253 -10.29 -14.85 -3.04
CA LEU A 253 -10.98 -15.81 -3.91
C LEU A 253 -12.22 -15.23 -4.60
N GLU A 254 -12.67 -14.06 -4.16
CA GLU A 254 -13.89 -13.41 -4.66
C GLU A 254 -13.64 -12.58 -5.92
N HIS A 255 -12.38 -12.52 -6.37
CA HIS A 255 -11.92 -11.71 -7.49
C HIS A 255 -11.32 -12.56 -8.62
N GLN A 256 -11.23 -11.99 -9.82
CA GLN A 256 -10.65 -12.67 -10.98
C GLN A 256 -9.12 -12.51 -11.05
N ALA A 257 -8.61 -11.39 -10.52
CA ALA A 257 -7.19 -11.10 -10.47
C ALA A 257 -6.78 -10.44 -9.15
N PHE A 258 -5.60 -10.83 -8.65
CA PHE A 258 -4.91 -10.18 -7.55
C PHE A 258 -3.69 -9.42 -8.09
N LEU A 259 -3.54 -8.16 -7.66
CA LEU A 259 -2.47 -7.26 -8.06
C LEU A 259 -1.56 -6.93 -6.88
N SER A 260 -0.25 -7.04 -7.09
CA SER A 260 0.80 -6.50 -6.23
C SER A 260 1.62 -5.50 -7.04
N VAL A 261 1.81 -4.29 -6.52
CA VAL A 261 2.26 -3.12 -7.29
C VAL A 261 3.33 -2.34 -6.52
N GLY A 262 4.32 -1.81 -7.24
CA GLY A 262 5.36 -0.97 -6.65
C GLY A 262 6.44 -1.79 -5.96
N HIS A 263 6.72 -1.52 -4.69
CA HIS A 263 7.76 -2.23 -3.94
C HIS A 263 7.14 -3.04 -2.80
N ASP A 264 6.78 -4.29 -3.10
CA ASP A 264 6.03 -5.16 -2.19
C ASP A 264 6.95 -6.21 -1.53
N GLU A 265 8.01 -5.71 -0.86
CA GLU A 265 9.17 -6.49 -0.39
C GLU A 265 8.88 -7.41 0.80
N TYR A 266 8.00 -7.00 1.73
CA TYR A 266 7.81 -7.64 3.03
C TYR A 266 6.52 -8.44 3.11
N TRP A 267 6.62 -9.77 3.10
CA TRP A 267 5.45 -10.64 3.10
C TRP A 267 5.44 -11.60 4.28
N SER A 268 4.28 -11.74 4.92
CA SER A 268 4.11 -12.73 5.98
C SER A 268 3.97 -14.15 5.41
N GLY A 269 4.16 -15.14 6.28
CA GLY A 269 3.90 -16.55 5.95
C GLY A 269 2.49 -16.81 5.44
N GLN A 270 1.49 -16.32 6.17
CA GLN A 270 0.09 -16.58 5.87
C GLN A 270 -0.41 -15.77 4.67
N GLN A 271 0.06 -14.53 4.49
CA GLN A 271 -0.18 -13.73 3.29
C GLN A 271 0.25 -14.49 2.03
N ARG A 272 1.49 -14.98 2.00
CA ARG A 272 1.98 -15.77 0.86
C ARG A 272 1.14 -17.03 0.64
N ALA A 273 0.81 -17.75 1.71
CA ALA A 273 0.00 -18.96 1.62
C ALA A 273 -1.39 -18.70 1.04
N ASN A 274 -2.04 -17.59 1.44
CA ASN A 274 -3.35 -17.19 0.93
C ASN A 274 -3.30 -16.84 -0.56
N VAL A 275 -2.29 -16.08 -1.00
CA VAL A 275 -2.12 -15.74 -2.42
C VAL A 275 -1.77 -16.98 -3.26
N GLU A 276 -0.94 -17.90 -2.75
CA GLU A 276 -0.65 -19.17 -3.40
C GLU A 276 -1.91 -20.06 -3.52
N ALA A 277 -2.76 -20.08 -2.48
CA ALA A 277 -4.04 -20.78 -2.50
C ALA A 277 -5.01 -20.16 -3.51
N ALA A 278 -5.08 -18.82 -3.59
CA ALA A 278 -5.88 -18.12 -4.59
C ALA A 278 -5.44 -18.45 -6.02
N ARG A 279 -4.14 -18.44 -6.28
CA ARG A 279 -3.58 -18.91 -7.56
C ARG A 279 -3.98 -20.35 -7.87
N ALA A 280 -3.90 -21.24 -6.89
CA ALA A 280 -4.30 -22.64 -7.05
C ALA A 280 -5.81 -22.81 -7.31
N ALA A 281 -6.63 -21.89 -6.80
CA ALA A 281 -8.06 -21.82 -7.04
C ALA A 281 -8.44 -21.15 -8.38
N GLY A 282 -7.47 -20.61 -9.11
CA GLY A 282 -7.67 -20.04 -10.45
C GLY A 282 -7.71 -18.51 -10.50
N VAL A 283 -7.44 -17.82 -9.40
CA VAL A 283 -7.24 -16.36 -9.40
C VAL A 283 -5.96 -16.03 -10.18
N ASN A 284 -6.05 -15.07 -11.09
CA ASN A 284 -4.89 -14.61 -11.86
C ASN A 284 -4.02 -13.70 -10.99
N LEU A 285 -2.70 -13.86 -11.04
CA LEU A 285 -1.79 -12.97 -10.31
C LEU A 285 -1.08 -12.02 -11.28
N ALA A 286 -1.01 -10.74 -10.95
CA ALA A 286 -0.23 -9.75 -11.66
C ALA A 286 0.71 -9.00 -10.70
N PHE A 287 2.02 -9.12 -10.94
CA PHE A 287 3.04 -8.42 -10.16
C PHE A 287 3.64 -7.30 -11.01
N PHE A 288 3.32 -6.06 -10.67
CA PHE A 288 3.91 -4.84 -11.23
C PHE A 288 4.98 -4.32 -10.27
N SER A 289 5.96 -5.17 -9.98
CA SER A 289 6.93 -4.98 -8.91
C SER A 289 8.27 -5.63 -9.24
N GLY A 290 9.32 -5.14 -8.59
CA GLY A 290 10.61 -5.81 -8.42
C GLY A 290 10.94 -5.91 -6.94
N ASN A 291 11.80 -6.86 -6.55
CA ASN A 291 12.12 -7.13 -5.14
C ASN A 291 10.91 -7.50 -4.27
N GLN A 292 9.81 -7.94 -4.88
CA GLN A 292 8.62 -8.39 -4.18
C GLN A 292 8.86 -9.71 -3.45
N VAL A 293 8.18 -9.91 -2.30
CA VAL A 293 8.21 -11.17 -1.55
C VAL A 293 9.66 -11.57 -1.19
N PHE A 294 10.50 -10.61 -0.88
CA PHE A 294 11.92 -10.84 -0.64
C PHE A 294 12.19 -11.18 0.83
N TRP A 295 11.63 -10.40 1.77
CA TRP A 295 11.73 -10.65 3.20
C TRP A 295 10.49 -11.36 3.73
N LYS A 296 10.72 -12.44 4.49
CA LYS A 296 9.66 -13.07 5.28
C LYS A 296 9.46 -12.30 6.59
N THR A 297 8.21 -12.03 6.90
CA THR A 297 7.80 -11.38 8.14
C THR A 297 6.85 -12.25 8.96
N ARG A 298 6.57 -11.80 10.19
CA ARG A 298 5.52 -12.34 11.04
C ARG A 298 4.84 -11.22 11.83
N TRP A 299 3.63 -11.48 12.28
CA TRP A 299 2.81 -10.54 13.04
C TRP A 299 2.91 -10.80 14.55
N GLU A 300 2.94 -9.72 15.31
CA GLU A 300 2.75 -9.71 16.77
C GLU A 300 1.64 -8.71 17.14
N THR A 301 1.17 -8.84 18.38
CA THR A 301 0.21 -7.90 18.97
C THR A 301 0.91 -6.61 19.39
N SER A 302 0.15 -5.52 19.55
CA SER A 302 0.69 -4.29 20.14
C SER A 302 1.24 -4.51 21.55
N ILE A 303 2.27 -3.72 21.91
CA ILE A 303 2.85 -3.68 23.25
C ILE A 303 2.14 -2.70 24.21
N ASP A 304 1.06 -2.04 23.76
CA ASP A 304 0.28 -1.08 24.55
C ASP A 304 -0.57 -1.69 25.68
N GLY A 305 -0.53 -3.01 25.83
CA GLY A 305 -1.29 -3.77 26.82
C GLY A 305 -2.71 -4.13 26.35
N SER A 306 -3.17 -3.65 25.19
CA SER A 306 -4.45 -4.06 24.59
C SER A 306 -4.38 -5.47 24.00
N GLY A 307 -3.19 -5.90 23.57
CA GLY A 307 -3.03 -7.17 22.85
C GLY A 307 -3.66 -7.17 21.46
N THR A 308 -3.91 -5.99 20.86
CA THR A 308 -4.50 -5.89 19.52
C THR A 308 -3.58 -6.57 18.49
N PRO A 309 -4.07 -7.58 17.74
CA PRO A 309 -3.25 -8.31 16.75
C PRO A 309 -2.91 -7.44 15.54
N TYR A 310 -1.95 -7.87 14.72
CA TYR A 310 -1.55 -7.18 13.48
C TYR A 310 -1.08 -5.73 13.67
N ARG A 311 -0.55 -5.40 14.86
CA ARG A 311 0.00 -4.06 15.13
C ARG A 311 1.53 -4.04 15.05
N THR A 312 2.20 -5.17 15.16
CA THR A 312 3.66 -5.23 15.11
C THR A 312 4.12 -6.16 13.99
N LEU A 313 4.84 -5.59 13.02
CA LEU A 313 5.49 -6.33 11.94
C LEU A 313 6.92 -6.65 12.36
N VAL A 314 7.28 -7.94 12.35
CA VAL A 314 8.60 -8.41 12.80
C VAL A 314 9.38 -9.00 11.63
N SER A 315 10.62 -8.57 11.50
CA SER A 315 11.62 -9.22 10.66
C SER A 315 13.02 -9.07 11.27
N TYR A 316 13.62 -10.18 11.70
CA TYR A 316 14.99 -10.17 12.17
C TYR A 316 15.99 -10.11 11.02
N LYS A 317 15.56 -10.24 9.76
CA LYS A 317 16.42 -10.37 8.57
C LYS A 317 17.55 -11.38 8.81
N GLU A 318 17.19 -12.57 9.26
CA GLU A 318 18.13 -13.61 9.73
C GLU A 318 19.18 -13.98 8.67
N THR A 319 18.84 -13.84 7.39
CA THR A 319 19.77 -13.94 6.25
C THR A 319 20.99 -13.03 6.37
N HIS A 320 20.85 -11.80 6.88
CA HIS A 320 21.99 -10.90 7.12
C HIS A 320 22.85 -11.32 8.30
N ASN A 321 22.26 -11.97 9.31
CA ASN A 321 22.97 -12.43 10.50
C ASN A 321 23.68 -13.77 10.33
N ASP A 322 23.41 -14.49 9.22
CA ASP A 322 23.94 -15.84 8.99
C ASP A 322 23.59 -16.83 10.12
N ALA A 323 22.45 -16.59 10.79
CA ALA A 323 21.99 -17.38 11.93
C ALA A 323 20.48 -17.16 12.19
N LYS A 324 19.82 -18.18 12.75
CA LYS A 324 18.48 -18.06 13.35
C LYS A 324 18.61 -17.30 14.68
N ILE A 325 18.21 -16.04 14.71
CA ILE A 325 18.33 -15.15 15.88
C ILE A 325 16.99 -14.64 16.41
N ASP A 326 15.93 -14.74 15.63
CA ASP A 326 14.58 -14.48 16.12
C ASP A 326 14.24 -15.58 17.15
N PRO A 327 13.88 -15.22 18.39
CA PRO A 327 13.54 -16.18 19.43
C PRO A 327 12.26 -16.97 19.11
N ALA A 328 11.41 -16.48 18.20
CA ALA A 328 10.28 -17.22 17.69
C ALA A 328 10.73 -18.34 16.73
N PRO A 329 10.01 -19.47 16.67
CA PRO A 329 10.35 -20.56 15.75
C PRO A 329 10.18 -20.19 14.27
N VAL A 330 9.37 -19.17 13.97
CA VAL A 330 9.10 -18.70 12.61
C VAL A 330 10.38 -18.10 12.00
N TRP A 331 10.65 -18.42 10.74
CA TRP A 331 11.72 -17.81 9.96
C TRP A 331 11.38 -16.37 9.58
N THR A 332 12.32 -15.44 9.79
CA THR A 332 12.19 -14.04 9.34
C THR A 332 13.41 -13.53 8.59
N GLY A 333 13.97 -14.36 7.70
CA GLY A 333 14.99 -13.96 6.72
C GLY A 333 14.43 -13.89 5.29
N THR A 334 15.33 -13.87 4.29
CA THR A 334 14.89 -13.90 2.89
C THR A 334 14.21 -15.23 2.58
N TRP A 335 13.17 -15.17 1.76
CA TRP A 335 12.41 -16.36 1.35
C TRP A 335 13.26 -17.40 0.63
N ARG A 336 14.27 -16.94 -0.12
CA ARG A 336 15.14 -17.78 -0.96
C ARG A 336 16.35 -18.41 -0.23
N ASP A 337 16.57 -18.12 1.05
CA ASP A 337 17.80 -18.52 1.75
C ASP A 337 17.92 -20.05 1.89
N PRO A 338 18.91 -20.71 1.24
CA PRO A 338 19.03 -22.16 1.27
C PRO A 338 19.92 -22.66 2.40
N ARG A 339 20.50 -21.76 3.21
CA ARG A 339 21.50 -22.13 4.22
C ARG A 339 20.86 -22.91 5.37
N ALA A 340 21.65 -23.79 5.98
CA ALA A 340 21.15 -24.78 6.95
C ALA A 340 20.54 -24.20 8.24
N PHE A 341 20.80 -22.93 8.55
CA PHE A 341 20.20 -22.26 9.70
C PHE A 341 18.78 -21.74 9.43
N ASN A 342 18.33 -21.70 8.17
CA ASN A 342 16.93 -21.48 7.83
C ASN A 342 16.16 -22.80 8.11
N PRO A 343 15.31 -22.86 9.15
CA PRO A 343 14.63 -24.09 9.54
C PRO A 343 13.50 -24.47 8.56
N GLU A 344 13.04 -23.54 7.74
CA GLU A 344 11.94 -23.75 6.78
C GLU A 344 12.44 -24.12 5.38
N GLY A 345 13.74 -23.96 5.12
CA GLY A 345 14.33 -24.14 3.79
C GLY A 345 14.00 -23.01 2.82
N ALA A 346 14.63 -23.04 1.63
CA ALA A 346 14.42 -22.03 0.60
C ALA A 346 13.06 -22.20 -0.09
N ASN A 347 12.30 -21.12 -0.15
CA ASN A 347 11.09 -20.98 -0.95
C ASN A 347 11.16 -19.66 -1.75
N PRO A 348 11.96 -19.58 -2.82
CA PRO A 348 12.23 -18.32 -3.50
C PRO A 348 10.97 -17.69 -4.11
N GLU A 349 10.97 -16.37 -4.27
CA GLU A 349 9.81 -15.59 -4.72
C GLU A 349 9.36 -15.95 -6.14
N ASN A 350 10.26 -16.44 -6.99
CA ASN A 350 9.94 -16.84 -8.36
C ASN A 350 9.02 -18.06 -8.41
N ALA A 351 8.90 -18.83 -7.33
CA ALA A 351 7.90 -19.88 -7.21
C ALA A 351 6.47 -19.32 -7.14
N LEU A 352 6.30 -18.06 -6.72
CA LEU A 352 5.02 -17.35 -6.70
C LEU A 352 4.84 -16.47 -7.95
N SER A 353 5.73 -15.50 -8.16
CA SER A 353 5.58 -14.42 -9.15
C SER A 353 6.18 -14.73 -10.52
N GLY A 354 7.01 -15.77 -10.62
CA GLY A 354 7.84 -16.05 -11.80
C GLY A 354 9.06 -15.14 -11.97
N GLN A 355 9.23 -14.12 -11.12
CA GLN A 355 10.37 -13.20 -11.12
C GLN A 355 11.30 -13.49 -9.96
N ILE A 356 12.60 -13.29 -10.16
CA ILE A 356 13.62 -13.46 -9.12
C ILE A 356 14.42 -12.17 -9.00
N PHE A 357 14.45 -11.56 -7.81
CA PHE A 357 15.24 -10.35 -7.58
C PHE A 357 16.73 -10.61 -7.77
N THR A 358 17.41 -9.77 -8.56
CA THR A 358 18.84 -9.91 -8.90
C THR A 358 19.61 -8.60 -8.91
N VAL A 359 18.97 -7.49 -9.26
CA VAL A 359 19.64 -6.19 -9.44
C VAL A 359 18.93 -5.17 -8.55
N ASN A 360 19.71 -4.56 -7.64
CA ASN A 360 19.23 -3.56 -6.70
C ASN A 360 19.70 -2.15 -7.09
N CYS A 361 19.42 -1.75 -8.32
CA CYS A 361 19.70 -0.39 -8.78
C CYS A 361 19.00 -0.11 -10.10
N CYS A 362 19.01 1.18 -10.39
CA CYS A 362 18.98 1.73 -11.73
C CYS A 362 17.61 1.59 -12.40
N ALA A 363 17.35 2.50 -13.32
CA ALA A 363 16.19 2.45 -14.18
C ALA A 363 16.67 2.31 -15.63
N TYR A 364 15.95 1.48 -16.39
CA TYR A 364 16.31 1.15 -17.76
C TYR A 364 15.11 1.32 -18.68
N THR A 365 15.42 1.71 -19.91
CA THR A 365 14.47 1.71 -21.00
C THR A 365 14.28 0.28 -21.50
N LEU A 366 13.03 -0.20 -21.51
CA LEU A 366 12.72 -1.51 -22.07
C LEU A 366 12.77 -1.45 -23.60
N GLU A 367 13.54 -2.36 -24.20
CA GLU A 367 13.62 -2.56 -25.64
C GLU A 367 12.98 -3.89 -26.02
N VAL A 368 11.93 -3.86 -26.86
CA VAL A 368 11.16 -5.04 -27.22
C VAL A 368 11.29 -5.31 -28.72
N PRO A 369 12.02 -6.36 -29.11
CA PRO A 369 12.07 -6.83 -30.50
C PRO A 369 10.68 -7.13 -31.08
N ALA A 370 10.48 -6.81 -32.37
CA ALA A 370 9.21 -6.98 -33.08
C ALA A 370 8.71 -8.44 -33.10
N GLU A 371 9.61 -9.42 -32.97
CA GLU A 371 9.26 -10.84 -32.88
C GLU A 371 8.36 -11.18 -31.69
N PHE A 372 8.42 -10.39 -30.60
CA PHE A 372 7.53 -10.56 -29.47
C PHE A 372 6.11 -10.04 -29.74
N GLY A 373 5.90 -9.22 -30.78
CA GLY A 373 4.62 -8.61 -31.10
C GLY A 373 3.47 -9.59 -31.35
N ALA A 374 3.78 -10.86 -31.65
CA ALA A 374 2.79 -11.93 -31.80
C ALA A 374 2.23 -12.45 -30.45
N LEU A 375 2.90 -12.18 -29.33
CA LEU A 375 2.43 -12.61 -28.00
C LEU A 375 1.18 -11.82 -27.61
N ARG A 376 0.25 -12.49 -26.92
CA ARG A 376 -1.03 -11.87 -26.49
C ARG A 376 -0.83 -10.60 -25.67
N PHE A 377 0.24 -10.56 -24.88
CA PHE A 377 0.62 -9.43 -24.04
C PHE A 377 0.76 -8.12 -24.83
N TRP A 378 1.27 -8.19 -26.06
CA TRP A 378 1.55 -7.02 -26.89
C TRP A 378 0.40 -6.60 -27.80
N ARG A 379 -0.76 -7.25 -27.75
CA ARG A 379 -1.92 -6.89 -28.57
C ARG A 379 -2.30 -5.43 -28.38
N ASN A 380 -2.65 -4.76 -29.48
CA ASN A 380 -3.03 -3.34 -29.52
C ASN A 380 -1.92 -2.38 -29.04
N THR A 381 -0.66 -2.81 -29.02
CA THR A 381 0.50 -1.95 -28.73
C THR A 381 1.32 -1.70 -29.99
N SER A 382 2.25 -0.74 -29.93
CA SER A 382 3.22 -0.48 -30.99
C SER A 382 4.10 -1.69 -31.31
N VAL A 383 4.35 -2.58 -30.33
CA VAL A 383 5.13 -3.82 -30.51
C VAL A 383 4.42 -4.80 -31.45
N ALA A 384 3.09 -4.94 -31.35
CA ALA A 384 2.33 -5.83 -32.23
C ALA A 384 2.32 -5.39 -33.70
N SER A 385 2.54 -4.10 -33.97
CA SER A 385 2.61 -3.53 -35.32
C SER A 385 4.04 -3.24 -35.79
N ALA A 386 5.06 -3.63 -35.02
CA ALA A 386 6.44 -3.32 -35.33
C ALA A 386 6.92 -4.07 -36.58
N ALA A 387 7.76 -3.43 -37.39
CA ALA A 387 8.28 -4.04 -38.62
C ALA A 387 9.19 -5.23 -38.29
N PRO A 388 9.18 -6.32 -39.07
CA PRO A 388 10.10 -7.44 -38.85
C PRO A 388 11.56 -6.97 -38.78
N GLY A 389 12.28 -7.38 -37.73
CA GLY A 389 13.66 -6.97 -37.47
C GLY A 389 13.84 -5.62 -36.78
N SER A 390 12.77 -4.88 -36.45
CA SER A 390 12.85 -3.66 -35.64
C SER A 390 12.73 -3.95 -34.13
N THR A 391 13.09 -2.95 -33.33
CA THR A 391 12.90 -2.95 -31.87
C THR A 391 12.04 -1.74 -31.50
N VAL A 392 11.07 -1.95 -30.62
CA VAL A 392 10.30 -0.87 -30.01
C VAL A 392 10.94 -0.50 -28.68
N THR A 393 11.36 0.75 -28.55
CA THR A 393 11.91 1.32 -27.33
C THR A 393 10.78 1.96 -26.53
N MET A 394 10.59 1.52 -25.29
CA MET A 394 9.59 2.08 -24.37
C MET A 394 10.05 3.43 -23.80
N THR A 395 9.23 4.06 -22.97
CA THR A 395 9.63 5.26 -22.24
C THR A 395 10.78 4.93 -21.29
N ALA A 396 11.65 5.91 -21.00
CA ALA A 396 12.67 5.76 -19.96
C ALA A 396 12.02 5.31 -18.64
N ASP A 397 12.78 4.55 -17.86
CA ASP A 397 12.39 4.09 -16.52
C ASP A 397 11.15 3.17 -16.50
N THR A 398 10.89 2.45 -17.61
CA THR A 398 9.82 1.45 -17.68
C THR A 398 10.11 0.22 -16.81
N ILE A 399 11.39 -0.11 -16.61
CA ILE A 399 11.84 -1.20 -15.74
C ILE A 399 12.92 -0.69 -14.80
N GLY A 400 12.90 -1.13 -13.55
CA GLY A 400 13.85 -0.71 -12.51
C GLY A 400 13.16 -0.15 -11.28
N TYR A 401 13.99 0.29 -10.33
CA TYR A 401 13.61 0.82 -9.02
C TYR A 401 14.24 2.20 -8.81
#